data_AF-A0A254QTD7-F1
#
_entry.id   AF-A0A254QTD7-F1
#
_cell.length_a   1.000
_cell.length_b   1.000
_cell.length_c   1.000
_cell.angle_alpha   90.00
_cell.angle_beta   90.00
_cell.angle_gamma   90.00
#
_symmetry.space_group_name_H-M   'P 1'
#
loop_
_entity.id
_entity.type
_entity.pdbx_description
1 polymer ?
#
loop_
_entity_poly.entity_id
_entity_poly.type
_entity_poly.pdbx_seq_one_letter_code
_entity_poly.pdbx_strand_id
1 'polypeptide(L)'
;MVAMTALPASADLSQKFGRASSKKMKVASSHLLPPADYKGQWWTSPDNCEYSRAGRPGETVWYLIINTAHSKCKSHLVQSVYKDAY
;
A
#
# COMPACT_ATOMS: atom_id res chain seq x y z
N MET A 1 -8.38 52.01 -2.63
CA MET A 1 -7.58 50.80 -2.29
C MET A 1 -8.07 49.66 -3.16
N VAL A 2 -7.22 49.11 -4.02
CA VAL A 2 -7.56 47.95 -4.87
C VAL A 2 -7.21 46.68 -4.10
N ALA A 3 -8.20 45.88 -3.74
CA ALA A 3 -8.00 44.59 -3.10
C ALA A 3 -7.60 43.55 -4.16
N MET A 4 -6.38 43.02 -4.08
CA MET A 4 -5.95 41.89 -4.90
C MET A 4 -6.45 40.60 -4.25
N THR A 5 -7.53 40.02 -4.78
CA THR A 5 -7.96 38.68 -4.40
C THR A 5 -7.06 37.66 -5.10
N ALA A 6 -6.16 37.02 -4.34
CA ALA A 6 -5.34 35.92 -4.85
C ALA A 6 -6.24 34.70 -5.16
N LEU A 7 -6.09 34.15 -6.36
CA LEU A 7 -6.75 32.91 -6.78
C LEU A 7 -6.14 31.72 -6.02
N PRO A 8 -6.95 30.73 -5.59
CA PRO A 8 -6.42 29.52 -4.97
C PRO A 8 -5.63 28.73 -6.03
N ALA A 9 -4.35 28.45 -5.74
CA ALA A 9 -3.56 27.56 -6.58
C ALA A 9 -4.02 26.11 -6.37
N SER A 10 -4.76 25.56 -7.33
CA SER A 10 -5.12 24.14 -7.35
C SER A 10 -3.95 23.34 -7.92
N ALA A 11 -3.10 22.78 -7.06
CA ALA A 11 -2.02 21.89 -7.47
C ALA A 11 -2.55 20.46 -7.64
N ASP A 12 -3.27 20.20 -8.73
CA ASP A 12 -3.69 18.84 -9.07
C ASP A 12 -2.48 18.07 -9.65
N LEU A 13 -1.75 17.37 -8.76
CA LEU A 13 -0.60 16.54 -9.12
C LEU A 13 -0.97 15.28 -9.94
N SER A 14 -2.27 14.99 -10.10
CA SER A 14 -2.75 13.77 -10.79
C SER A 14 -2.27 13.71 -12.24
N GLN A 15 -2.09 14.87 -12.89
CA GLN A 15 -1.61 14.96 -14.26
C GLN A 15 -0.13 14.56 -14.41
N LYS A 16 0.69 14.69 -13.35
CA LYS A 16 2.12 14.33 -13.38
C LYS A 16 2.40 12.89 -12.94
N PHE A 17 1.60 12.37 -12.01
CA PHE A 17 1.85 11.05 -11.39
C PHE A 17 0.87 9.96 -11.83
N GLY A 18 -0.13 10.32 -12.65
CA GLY A 18 -1.22 9.44 -13.03
C GLY A 18 -2.25 9.29 -11.90
N ARG A 19 -3.50 9.06 -12.28
CA ARG A 19 -4.58 8.80 -11.32
C ARG A 19 -4.27 7.53 -10.55
N ALA A 20 -4.24 7.61 -9.21
CA ALA A 20 -4.09 6.44 -8.36
C ALA A 20 -5.11 5.38 -8.77
N SER A 21 -4.62 4.24 -9.26
CA SER A 21 -5.49 3.18 -9.77
C SER A 21 -6.33 2.63 -8.63
N SER A 22 -7.64 2.86 -8.68
CA SER A 22 -8.63 2.31 -7.74
C SER A 22 -8.85 0.80 -7.93
N LYS A 23 -7.86 0.07 -8.45
CA LYS A 23 -7.89 -1.40 -8.47
C LYS A 23 -8.14 -1.84 -7.03
N LYS A 24 -9.33 -2.38 -6.77
CA LYS A 24 -9.70 -2.93 -5.47
C LYS A 24 -8.59 -3.88 -5.05
N MET A 25 -7.79 -3.44 -4.08
CA MET A 25 -6.70 -4.22 -3.54
C MET A 25 -7.34 -5.46 -2.91
N LYS A 26 -7.14 -6.62 -3.54
CA LYS A 26 -7.66 -7.87 -3.02
C LYS A 26 -6.84 -8.23 -1.79
N VAL A 27 -7.51 -8.37 -0.66
CA VAL A 27 -6.90 -8.90 0.57
C VAL A 27 -6.25 -10.24 0.20
N ALA A 28 -4.99 -10.39 0.60
CA ALA A 28 -4.25 -11.61 0.30
C ALA A 28 -4.82 -12.80 1.05
N SER A 29 -4.51 -14.01 0.57
CA SER A 29 -4.88 -15.24 1.27
C SER A 29 -4.29 -15.21 2.69
N SER A 30 -5.10 -15.53 3.69
CA SER A 30 -4.73 -15.49 5.11
C SER A 30 -3.49 -16.33 5.44
N HIS A 31 -3.23 -17.39 4.68
CA HIS A 31 -2.07 -18.27 4.88
C HIS A 31 -0.72 -17.59 4.56
N LEU A 32 -0.70 -16.59 3.68
CA LEU A 32 0.53 -15.86 3.32
C LEU A 32 0.78 -14.67 4.25
N LEU A 33 -0.27 -14.23 4.95
CA LEU A 33 -0.23 -13.08 5.83
C LEU A 33 0.34 -13.46 7.19
N PRO A 34 1.03 -12.54 7.86
CA PRO A 34 1.43 -12.75 9.24
C PRO A 34 0.22 -12.86 10.17
N PRO A 35 0.39 -13.47 11.36
CA PRO A 35 -0.61 -13.44 12.42
C PRO A 35 -1.06 -12.01 12.76
N ALA A 36 -2.29 -11.86 13.26
CA ALA A 36 -2.88 -10.55 13.58
C ALA A 36 -2.03 -9.75 14.60
N ASP A 37 -1.40 -10.46 15.55
CA ASP A 37 -0.56 -9.86 16.59
C ASP A 37 0.89 -9.60 16.15
N TYR A 38 1.22 -9.91 14.90
CA TYR A 38 2.56 -9.68 14.38
C TYR A 38 2.87 -8.18 14.31
N LYS A 39 3.88 -7.73 15.06
CA LYS A 39 4.33 -6.32 15.11
C LYS A 39 5.64 -6.06 14.36
N GLY A 40 6.27 -7.10 13.80
CA GLY A 40 7.52 -6.97 13.06
C GLY A 40 7.37 -6.15 11.77
N GLN A 41 8.49 -5.58 11.33
CA GLN A 41 8.60 -4.82 10.09
C GLN A 41 8.85 -5.73 8.86
N TRP A 42 9.35 -6.95 9.08
CA TRP A 42 9.75 -7.91 8.06
C TRP A 42 9.07 -9.24 8.32
N TRP A 43 8.47 -9.88 7.31
CA TRP A 43 7.75 -11.14 7.47
C TRP A 43 8.20 -12.15 6.42
N THR A 44 8.51 -13.37 6.85
CA THR A 44 8.77 -14.50 5.96
C THR A 44 7.54 -15.39 5.93
N SER A 45 6.96 -15.48 4.75
CA SER A 45 5.78 -16.30 4.48
C SER A 45 6.12 -17.80 4.37
N PRO A 46 5.14 -18.72 4.54
CA PRO A 46 5.38 -20.16 4.44
C PRO A 46 5.93 -20.64 3.08
N ASP A 47 5.73 -19.86 2.03
CA ASP A 47 6.28 -20.05 0.68
C ASP A 47 7.74 -19.58 0.53
N ASN A 48 8.41 -19.24 1.64
CA ASN A 48 9.79 -18.73 1.69
C ASN A 48 9.99 -17.40 0.95
N CYS A 49 8.92 -16.60 0.82
CA CYS A 49 9.00 -15.24 0.29
C CYS A 49 9.05 -14.24 1.44
N GLU A 50 9.89 -13.23 1.32
CA GLU A 50 10.05 -12.20 2.35
C GLU A 50 9.34 -10.91 1.98
N TYR A 51 8.68 -10.31 2.95
CA TYR A 51 7.90 -9.11 2.77
C TYR A 51 8.24 -8.04 3.81
N SER A 52 8.16 -6.77 3.42
CA SER A 52 8.28 -5.61 4.30
C SER A 52 6.92 -4.96 4.54
N ARG A 53 6.67 -4.54 5.77
CA ARG A 53 5.42 -3.90 6.16
C ARG A 53 5.39 -2.44 5.72
N ALA A 54 4.33 -2.00 5.04
CA ALA A 54 4.07 -0.60 4.84
C ALA A 54 2.57 -0.34 4.78
N GLY A 55 2.17 0.92 4.76
CA GLY A 55 0.76 1.31 4.76
C GLY A 55 0.54 2.61 5.51
N ARG A 56 -0.61 3.22 5.27
CA ARG A 56 -1.10 4.35 6.07
C ARG A 56 -1.57 3.84 7.44
N PRO A 57 -1.72 4.71 8.45
CA PRO A 57 -2.41 4.33 9.68
C PRO A 57 -3.78 3.70 9.39
N GLY A 58 -3.98 2.45 9.80
CA GLY A 58 -5.20 1.67 9.52
C GLY A 58 -5.09 0.73 8.30
N GLU A 59 -4.09 0.89 7.43
CA GLU A 59 -3.76 -0.04 6.35
C GLU A 59 -2.51 -0.83 6.68
N THR A 60 -2.48 -2.08 6.25
CA THR A 60 -1.26 -2.89 6.31
C THR A 60 -1.13 -3.66 5.02
N VAL A 61 -0.07 -3.31 4.29
CA VAL A 61 0.33 -3.92 3.03
C VAL A 61 1.74 -4.46 3.21
N TRP A 62 1.95 -5.68 2.76
CA TRP A 62 3.24 -6.37 2.80
C TRP A 62 3.80 -6.38 1.38
N TYR A 63 4.94 -5.74 1.18
CA TYR A 63 5.60 -5.63 -0.13
C TYR A 63 6.72 -6.65 -0.24
N LEU A 64 6.80 -7.34 -1.37
CA LEU A 64 7.85 -8.34 -1.60
C LEU A 64 9.23 -7.67 -1.59
N ILE A 65 10.17 -8.24 -0.85
CA ILE A 65 11.57 -7.83 -0.89
C ILE A 65 12.16 -8.38 -2.18
N ILE A 66 12.43 -7.50 -3.13
CA ILE A 66 12.85 -7.90 -4.50
C ILE A 66 14.16 -8.70 -4.48
N ASN A 67 15.07 -8.41 -3.56
CA ASN A 67 16.37 -9.10 -3.47
C ASN A 67 16.23 -10.60 -3.13
N THR A 68 15.13 -11.00 -2.50
CA THR A 68 14.84 -12.40 -2.15
C THR A 68 13.62 -12.94 -2.89
N ALA A 69 13.20 -12.23 -3.94
CA ALA A 69 12.06 -12.63 -4.77
C ALA A 69 12.39 -13.86 -5.64
N HIS A 70 11.44 -14.79 -5.69
CA HIS A 70 11.42 -15.90 -6.63
C HIS A 70 10.17 -15.82 -7.52
N SER A 71 10.15 -16.55 -8.63
CA SER A 71 9.06 -16.50 -9.62
C SER A 71 7.67 -16.88 -9.07
N LYS A 72 7.62 -17.54 -7.91
CA LYS A 72 6.38 -17.96 -7.23
C LYS A 72 5.85 -16.93 -6.22
N CYS A 73 6.65 -15.92 -5.88
CA CYS A 73 6.28 -14.92 -4.88
C CYS A 73 5.28 -13.91 -5.45
N LYS A 74 4.30 -13.53 -4.63
CA LYS A 74 3.41 -12.42 -4.98
C LYS A 74 4.13 -11.10 -4.71
N SER A 75 3.92 -10.09 -5.55
CA SER A 75 4.59 -8.79 -5.40
C SER A 75 4.12 -8.01 -4.17
N HIS A 76 2.87 -8.22 -3.75
CA HIS A 76 2.31 -7.59 -2.56
C HIS A 76 1.21 -8.46 -1.95
N LEU A 77 1.08 -8.39 -0.63
CA LEU A 77 0.01 -9.01 0.14
C LEU A 77 -0.71 -7.93 0.95
N VAL A 78 -2.00 -7.75 0.73
CA VAL A 78 -2.79 -6.75 1.46
C VAL A 78 -3.41 -7.44 2.67
N GLN A 79 -3.05 -7.00 3.88
CA GLN A 79 -3.56 -7.55 5.15
C GLN A 79 -4.80 -6.80 5.60
N SER A 80 -4.72 -5.48 5.68
CA SER A 80 -5.85 -4.60 5.99
C SER A 80 -5.87 -3.46 4.99
N VAL A 81 -7.07 -3.21 4.46
CA VAL A 81 -7.36 -2.07 3.59
C VAL A 81 -8.16 -1.07 4.41
N TYR A 82 -7.92 0.21 4.20
CA TYR A 82 -8.77 1.24 4.78
C TYR A 82 -10.13 1.08 4.14
N LYS A 83 -11.13 0.71 4.93
CA LYS A 83 -12.51 0.99 4.58
C LYS A 83 -12.60 2.51 4.68
N ASP A 84 -12.56 3.21 3.55
CA ASP A 84 -13.32 4.44 3.26
C ASP A 84 -12.69 5.18 2.07
N ALA A 85 -13.31 5.01 0.91
CA ALA A 85 -13.31 5.97 -0.20
C ALA A 85 -14.48 5.64 -1.14
N TYR A 86 -15.70 5.72 -0.63
CA TYR A 86 -16.93 5.99 -1.39
C TYR A 86 -17.80 6.93 -0.56
#